data_AF-A0A8H6ZEM6-F1
#
_entry.id   AF-A0A8H6ZEM6-F1
#
_cell.length_a   1.000
_cell.length_b   1.000
_cell.length_c   1.000
_cell.angle_alpha   90.00
_cell.angle_beta   90.00
_cell.angle_gamma   90.00
#
_symmetry.space_group_name_H-M   'P 1'
#
loop_
_entity.id
_entity.type
_entity.pdbx_description
1 polymer ?
#
loop_
_entity_poly.entity_id
_entity_poly.type
_entity_poly.pdbx_seq_one_letter_code
_entity_poly.pdbx_strand_id
1 'polypeptide(L)'
;MVFDLIEATEGLEMSSADHRWDKLKTSAADVIALSMDIFAYNNDQFIDNKFNIVSLLRAHRGCTVQAAINQAFSLIERSLQKFLSAEAALENPVPETTSIWTWNPLRRKEPSDGAPVKAILTTDSKLYLRGLKDCIIGTLNWGYETELYFGSKGDEVRQFGWVFLKARDGGSEQG
;
A
#
# COMPACT_ATOMS: atom_id res chain seq x y z
N MET A 1 -8.11 -10.62 -6.48
CA MET A 1 -7.28 -10.05 -5.38
C MET A 1 -8.18 -9.82 -4.16
N VAL A 2 -7.64 -9.70 -2.93
CA VAL A 2 -8.46 -9.51 -1.71
C VAL A 2 -9.47 -8.36 -1.81
N PHE A 3 -9.16 -7.33 -2.60
CA PHE A 3 -10.04 -6.18 -2.79
C PHE A 3 -11.29 -6.47 -3.64
N ASP A 4 -11.31 -7.53 -4.45
CA ASP A 4 -12.51 -7.93 -5.19
C ASP A 4 -13.60 -8.45 -4.24
N LEU A 5 -13.21 -8.88 -3.02
CA LEU A 5 -14.17 -9.24 -1.98
C LEU A 5 -14.94 -8.02 -1.48
N ILE A 6 -14.37 -6.81 -1.52
CA ILE A 6 -15.07 -5.58 -1.13
C ILE A 6 -16.26 -5.35 -2.05
N GLU A 7 -16.06 -5.53 -3.36
CA GLU A 7 -17.13 -5.40 -4.37
C GLU A 7 -18.23 -6.42 -4.10
N ALA A 8 -17.86 -7.68 -3.81
CA ALA A 8 -18.82 -8.74 -3.50
C ALA A 8 -19.58 -8.52 -2.19
N THR A 9 -18.93 -8.03 -1.12
CA THR A 9 -19.57 -7.83 0.20
C THR A 9 -20.50 -6.63 0.23
N GLU A 10 -20.16 -5.57 -0.50
CA GLU A 10 -20.94 -4.34 -0.56
C GLU A 10 -21.92 -4.31 -1.75
N GLY A 11 -21.91 -5.36 -2.59
CA GLY A 11 -22.77 -5.45 -3.78
C GLY A 11 -22.45 -4.39 -4.83
N LEU A 12 -21.18 -4.00 -4.96
CA LEU A 12 -20.73 -2.95 -5.87
C LEU A 12 -20.36 -3.52 -7.23
N GLU A 13 -20.74 -2.82 -8.30
CA GLU A 13 -20.25 -3.09 -9.65
C GLU A 13 -19.28 -1.98 -10.06
N MET A 14 -17.99 -2.19 -9.81
CA MET A 14 -16.97 -1.25 -10.26
C MET A 14 -16.58 -1.52 -11.70
N SER A 15 -16.50 -0.47 -12.52
CA SER A 15 -16.06 -0.59 -13.91
C SER A 15 -14.61 -1.08 -13.94
N SER A 16 -14.42 -2.32 -14.41
CA SER A 16 -13.09 -2.94 -14.56
C SER A 16 -12.18 -2.20 -15.55
N ALA A 17 -12.72 -1.24 -16.32
CA ALA A 17 -11.96 -0.44 -17.28
C ALA A 17 -11.37 0.85 -16.68
N ASP A 18 -11.71 1.20 -15.44
CA ASP A 18 -11.23 2.43 -14.80
C ASP A 18 -9.88 2.22 -14.10
N HIS A 19 -8.81 2.47 -14.85
CA HIS A 19 -7.41 2.36 -14.42
C HIS A 19 -7.04 3.21 -13.20
N ARG A 20 -7.90 4.15 -12.78
CA ARG A 20 -7.66 4.94 -11.57
C ARG A 20 -7.72 4.07 -10.31
N TRP A 21 -8.54 3.01 -10.32
CA TRP A 21 -8.61 2.06 -9.22
C TRP A 21 -7.36 1.18 -9.13
N ASP A 22 -6.71 0.86 -10.25
CA ASP A 22 -5.51 0.02 -10.26
C ASP A 22 -4.39 0.62 -9.42
N LYS A 23 -4.21 1.95 -9.48
CA LYS A 23 -3.21 2.66 -8.68
C LYS A 23 -3.52 2.57 -7.18
N LEU A 24 -4.79 2.70 -6.81
CA LEU A 24 -5.25 2.56 -5.42
C LEU A 24 -5.10 1.13 -4.92
N LYS A 25 -5.59 0.13 -5.68
CA LYS A 25 -5.49 -1.30 -5.36
C LYS A 25 -4.01 -1.70 -5.21
N THR A 26 -3.15 -1.35 -6.17
CA THR A 26 -1.72 -1.69 -6.13
C THR A 26 -1.01 -1.03 -4.96
N SER A 27 -1.24 0.26 -4.71
CA SER A 27 -0.58 0.97 -3.60
C SER A 27 -1.04 0.46 -2.24
N ALA A 28 -2.33 0.10 -2.09
CA ALA A 28 -2.85 -0.53 -0.88
C ALA A 28 -2.24 -1.92 -0.64
N ALA A 29 -2.15 -2.74 -1.70
CA ALA A 29 -1.47 -4.04 -1.63
C ALA A 29 -0.01 -3.90 -1.23
N ASP A 30 0.72 -2.92 -1.79
CA ASP A 30 2.12 -2.67 -1.45
C ASP A 30 2.28 -2.29 0.03
N VAL A 31 1.44 -1.38 0.55
CA VAL A 31 1.47 -1.01 1.98
C VAL A 31 1.26 -2.25 2.85
N ILE A 32 0.21 -3.03 2.56
CA ILE A 32 -0.13 -4.23 3.33
C ILE A 32 1.01 -5.26 3.28
N ALA A 33 1.47 -5.63 2.09
CA ALA A 33 2.47 -6.67 1.91
C ALA A 33 3.82 -6.30 2.56
N LEU A 34 4.29 -5.06 2.35
CA LEU A 34 5.55 -4.61 2.93
C LEU A 34 5.48 -4.49 4.47
N SER A 35 4.34 -4.09 5.02
CA SER A 35 4.13 -4.08 6.48
C SER A 35 4.12 -5.51 7.04
N MET A 36 3.46 -6.45 6.36
CA MET A 36 3.49 -7.86 6.76
C MET A 36 4.90 -8.45 6.72
N ASP A 37 5.72 -8.11 5.73
CA ASP A 37 7.13 -8.52 5.70
C ASP A 37 7.89 -7.99 6.93
N ILE A 38 7.64 -6.75 7.36
CA ILE A 38 8.26 -6.21 8.58
C ILE A 38 7.82 -6.99 9.82
N PHE A 39 6.52 -7.26 9.96
CA PHE A 39 6.00 -8.06 11.08
C PHE A 39 6.58 -9.49 11.08
N ALA A 40 6.64 -10.11 9.91
CA ALA A 40 7.10 -11.48 9.73
C ALA A 40 8.62 -11.64 9.84
N TYR A 41 9.40 -10.56 9.70
CA TYR A 41 10.85 -10.63 9.54
C TYR A 41 11.56 -11.50 10.58
N ASN A 42 11.17 -11.41 11.86
CA ASN A 42 11.81 -12.20 12.92
C ASN A 42 11.60 -13.71 12.75
N ASN A 43 10.42 -14.11 12.27
CA ASN A 43 10.11 -15.50 11.93
C ASN A 43 10.82 -15.91 10.64
N ASP A 44 10.78 -15.07 9.61
CA ASP A 44 11.36 -15.34 8.31
C ASP A 44 12.89 -15.52 8.37
N GLN A 45 13.59 -14.61 9.05
CA GLN A 45 15.04 -14.69 9.20
C GLN A 45 15.48 -15.94 9.98
N PHE A 46 14.65 -16.39 10.93
CA PHE A 46 14.91 -17.57 11.75
C PHE A 46 14.87 -18.85 10.93
N ILE A 47 13.92 -18.96 9.98
CA ILE A 47 13.78 -20.13 9.10
C ILE A 47 14.48 -19.97 7.74
N ASP A 48 15.33 -18.94 7.58
CA ASP A 48 16.01 -18.60 6.31
C ASP A 48 15.07 -18.29 5.13
N ASN A 49 13.86 -17.78 5.40
CA ASN A 49 12.98 -17.32 4.34
C ASN A 49 13.52 -16.02 3.70
N LYS A 50 13.95 -16.13 2.44
CA LYS A 50 14.49 -15.01 1.65
C LYS A 50 13.42 -14.21 0.92
N PHE A 51 12.18 -14.70 0.87
CA PHE A 51 11.03 -13.99 0.28
C PHE A 51 10.44 -12.99 1.28
N ASN A 52 11.28 -12.05 1.73
CA ASN A 52 10.94 -10.96 2.64
C ASN A 52 11.79 -9.75 2.24
N ILE A 53 11.17 -8.57 2.11
CA ILE A 53 11.87 -7.37 1.64
C ILE A 53 13.08 -6.99 2.49
N VAL A 54 13.04 -7.21 3.81
CA VAL A 54 14.15 -6.91 4.71
C VAL A 54 15.30 -7.87 4.44
N SER A 55 15.03 -9.17 4.28
CA SER A 55 16.03 -10.17 3.89
C SER A 55 16.68 -9.83 2.54
N LEU A 56 15.88 -9.43 1.55
CA LEU A 56 16.36 -9.02 0.23
C LEU A 56 17.24 -7.76 0.28
N LEU A 57 16.81 -6.73 1.02
CA LEU A 57 17.57 -5.48 1.17
C LEU A 57 18.93 -5.73 1.84
N ARG A 58 18.97 -6.58 2.87
CA ARG A 58 20.23 -6.98 3.52
C ARG A 58 21.15 -7.72 2.56
N ALA A 59 20.63 -8.71 1.84
CA ALA A 59 21.42 -9.51 0.91
C ALA A 59 22.01 -8.67 -0.24
N HIS A 60 21.23 -7.76 -0.81
CA HIS A 60 21.67 -6.96 -1.95
C HIS A 60 22.58 -5.78 -1.56
N ARG A 61 22.45 -5.24 -0.34
CA ARG A 61 23.14 -4.00 0.07
C ARG A 61 24.17 -4.18 1.17
N GLY A 62 24.31 -5.37 1.75
CA GLY A 62 25.25 -5.64 2.83
C GLY A 62 25.00 -4.80 4.08
N CYS A 63 23.75 -4.42 4.35
CA CYS A 63 23.42 -3.52 5.45
C CYS A 63 22.93 -4.25 6.72
N THR A 64 22.89 -3.51 7.83
CA THR A 64 22.33 -4.01 9.10
C THR A 64 20.82 -4.26 8.99
N VAL A 65 20.28 -5.06 9.91
CA VAL A 65 18.82 -5.28 9.99
C VAL A 65 18.07 -3.96 10.14
N GLN A 66 18.50 -3.09 11.06
CA GLN A 66 17.83 -1.81 11.27
C GLN A 66 17.87 -0.93 10.02
N ALA A 67 18.99 -0.89 9.30
CA ALA A 67 19.09 -0.13 8.06
C ALA A 67 18.18 -0.69 6.94
N ALA A 68 17.99 -2.02 6.89
CA ALA A 68 17.05 -2.65 5.97
C ALA A 68 15.59 -2.37 6.36
N ILE A 69 15.25 -2.43 7.65
CA ILE A 69 13.92 -2.08 8.18
C ILE A 69 13.57 -0.62 7.85
N ASN A 70 14.50 0.32 8.08
CA ASN A 70 14.28 1.72 7.75
C ASN A 70 14.01 1.92 6.25
N GLN A 71 14.71 1.17 5.38
CA GLN A 71 14.48 1.22 3.93
C GLN A 71 13.15 0.59 3.52
N ALA A 72 12.74 -0.52 4.16
CA ALA A 72 11.42 -1.12 3.98
C ALA A 72 10.32 -0.14 4.41
N PHE A 73 10.50 0.57 5.52
CA PHE A 73 9.59 1.63 5.95
C PHE A 73 9.49 2.76 4.92
N SER A 74 10.60 3.21 4.33
CA SER A 74 10.55 4.20 3.24
C SER A 74 9.88 3.68 1.96
N LEU A 75 9.80 2.36 1.74
CA LEU A 75 8.97 1.79 0.67
C LEU A 75 7.48 1.89 1.02
N ILE A 76 7.11 1.52 2.26
CA ILE A 76 5.74 1.65 2.78
C ILE A 76 5.25 3.10 2.71
N GLU A 77 6.06 4.06 3.18
CA GLU A 77 5.73 5.48 3.13
C GLU A 77 5.47 5.95 1.70
N ARG A 78 6.32 5.55 0.74
CA ARG A 78 6.13 5.90 -0.67
C ARG A 78 4.86 5.29 -1.24
N SER A 79 4.55 4.04 -0.91
CA SER A 79 3.31 3.40 -1.35
C SER A 79 2.07 4.06 -0.73
N LEU A 80 2.14 4.47 0.54
CA LEU A 80 1.08 5.24 1.17
C LEU A 80 0.90 6.62 0.50
N GLN A 81 1.99 7.32 0.18
CA GLN A 81 1.91 8.59 -0.54
C GLN A 81 1.33 8.44 -1.95
N LYS A 82 1.65 7.35 -2.67
CA LYS A 82 1.02 7.04 -3.95
C LYS A 82 -0.48 6.80 -3.79
N PHE A 83 -0.90 6.08 -2.74
CA PHE A 83 -2.31 5.85 -2.44
C PHE A 83 -3.05 7.18 -2.19
N LEU A 84 -2.53 8.02 -1.28
CA LEU A 84 -3.13 9.31 -0.94
C LEU A 84 -3.18 10.28 -2.14
N SER A 85 -2.13 10.27 -2.97
CA SER A 85 -2.11 11.07 -4.20
C SER A 85 -3.14 10.59 -5.22
N ALA A 86 -3.34 9.27 -5.33
CA ALA A 86 -4.36 8.69 -6.21
C ALA A 86 -5.78 8.98 -5.70
N GLU A 87 -6.01 8.93 -4.38
CA GLU A 87 -7.26 9.34 -3.73
C GLU A 87 -7.58 10.81 -4.03
N ALA A 88 -6.61 11.72 -3.82
CA ALA A 88 -6.79 13.14 -4.11
C ALA A 88 -7.11 13.41 -5.60
N ALA A 89 -6.52 12.62 -6.52
CA ALA A 89 -6.78 12.73 -7.95
C ALA A 89 -8.20 12.26 -8.36
N LEU A 90 -8.88 11.47 -7.53
CA LEU A 90 -10.30 11.12 -7.75
C LEU A 90 -11.24 12.28 -7.43
N GLU A 91 -10.91 13.08 -6.42
CA GLU A 91 -11.70 14.26 -6.02
C GLU A 91 -11.44 15.46 -6.93
N ASN A 92 -10.17 15.68 -7.29
CA ASN A 92 -9.71 16.75 -8.14
C ASN A 92 -8.98 16.14 -9.35
N PRO A 93 -9.70 15.79 -10.42
CA PRO A 93 -9.04 15.40 -11.65
C PRO A 93 -8.21 16.58 -12.11
N VAL A 94 -6.87 16.48 -12.01
CA VAL A 94 -6.01 17.38 -12.78
C VAL A 94 -6.46 17.18 -14.22
N PRO A 95 -6.88 18.24 -14.96
CA PRO A 95 -7.29 18.07 -16.32
C PRO A 95 -6.13 17.40 -17.04
N GLU A 96 -6.36 16.17 -17.53
CA GLU A 96 -5.43 15.47 -18.38
C GLU A 96 -4.99 16.48 -19.43
N THR A 97 -3.71 16.82 -19.37
CA THR A 97 -3.07 17.88 -20.12
C THR A 97 -3.81 18.19 -21.41
N THR A 98 -4.50 19.33 -21.45
CA THR A 98 -4.73 20.05 -22.70
C THR A 98 -3.33 20.25 -23.27
N SER A 99 -2.91 19.32 -24.14
CA SER A 99 -1.61 19.35 -24.78
C SER A 99 -1.39 20.76 -25.30
N ILE A 100 -0.24 21.36 -24.98
CA ILE A 100 0.15 22.69 -25.46
C ILE A 100 0.21 22.70 -27.02
N TRP A 101 0.19 21.52 -27.65
CA TRP A 101 0.07 21.32 -29.10
C TRP A 101 -1.36 21.13 -29.64
N THR A 102 -2.40 21.28 -28.81
CA THR A 102 -3.80 21.38 -29.30
C THR A 102 -4.22 22.80 -29.66
N TRP A 103 -3.27 23.62 -30.14
CA TRP A 103 -3.61 24.79 -30.96
C TRP A 103 -4.13 24.30 -32.32
N ASN A 104 -5.39 23.89 -32.39
CA ASN A 104 -6.11 23.70 -33.63
C ASN A 104 -7.08 24.88 -33.82
N PRO A 105 -6.76 25.88 -34.67
CA PRO A 105 -7.58 27.08 -34.86
C PRO A 105 -8.93 26.80 -35.55
N LEU A 106 -9.21 25.54 -35.94
CA LEU A 106 -10.47 25.10 -36.55
C LEU A 106 -11.39 24.34 -35.59
N ARG A 107 -11.04 24.18 -34.30
CA ARG A 107 -11.95 23.53 -33.35
C ARG A 107 -13.10 24.49 -33.04
N ARG A 108 -14.25 24.25 -33.68
CA ARG A 108 -15.51 24.93 -33.39
C ARG A 108 -15.76 24.88 -31.88
N LYS A 109 -15.91 26.06 -31.28
CA LYS A 109 -16.29 26.23 -29.89
C LYS A 109 -17.72 25.69 -29.75
N GLU A 110 -17.87 24.43 -29.38
CA GLU A 110 -19.19 23.94 -28.98
C GLU A 110 -19.61 24.74 -27.73
N PRO A 111 -20.85 25.23 -27.68
CA PRO A 111 -21.36 25.88 -26.49
C PRO A 111 -21.38 24.81 -25.39
N SER A 112 -20.48 24.93 -24.42
CA SER A 112 -20.55 24.14 -23.21
C SER A 112 -21.75 24.66 -22.43
N ASP A 113 -22.88 23.99 -22.55
CA ASP A 113 -23.92 24.05 -21.54
C ASP A 113 -23.23 23.80 -20.19
N GLY A 114 -23.37 24.75 -19.27
CA GLY A 114 -22.72 24.78 -17.98
C GLY A 114 -23.23 23.69 -17.03
N ALA A 115 -23.07 22.42 -17.42
CA ALA A 115 -23.10 21.33 -16.47
C ALA A 115 -21.79 21.42 -15.66
N PRO A 116 -21.85 21.55 -14.33
CA PRO A 116 -20.64 21.42 -13.52
C PRO A 116 -20.02 20.07 -13.85
N VAL A 117 -18.69 20.03 -14.03
CA VAL A 117 -17.92 18.77 -14.06
C VAL A 117 -18.32 18.01 -12.81
N LYS A 118 -19.23 17.05 -12.99
CA LYS A 118 -19.93 16.38 -11.90
C LYS A 118 -18.88 15.67 -11.07
N ALA A 119 -18.94 15.84 -9.75
CA ALA A 119 -18.06 15.14 -8.81
C ALA A 119 -17.94 13.67 -9.25
N ILE A 120 -16.70 13.27 -9.57
CA ILE A 120 -16.38 12.00 -10.24
C ILE A 120 -16.73 10.79 -9.36
N LEU A 121 -16.74 10.98 -8.05
CA LEU A 121 -16.97 9.94 -7.06
C LEU A 121 -18.48 9.71 -6.85
N THR A 122 -18.96 8.55 -7.29
CA THR A 122 -20.29 8.04 -6.90
C THR A 122 -20.28 7.59 -5.43
N THR A 123 -21.46 7.35 -4.85
CA THR A 123 -21.57 6.73 -3.52
C THR A 123 -20.79 5.42 -3.47
N ASP A 124 -20.92 4.59 -4.51
CA ASP A 124 -20.25 3.30 -4.65
C ASP A 124 -18.73 3.45 -4.69
N SER A 125 -18.21 4.42 -5.45
CA SER A 125 -16.77 4.74 -5.46
C SER A 125 -16.24 5.13 -4.08
N LYS A 126 -17.02 5.87 -3.30
CA LYS A 126 -16.64 6.27 -1.94
C LYS A 126 -16.64 5.08 -0.98
N LEU A 127 -17.62 4.17 -1.09
CA LEU A 127 -17.68 2.95 -0.31
C LEU A 127 -16.49 2.04 -0.62
N TYR A 128 -16.18 1.86 -1.92
CA TYR A 128 -15.05 1.06 -2.33
C TYR A 128 -13.71 1.63 -1.85
N LEU A 129 -13.50 2.95 -2.02
CA LEU A 129 -12.31 3.65 -1.51
C LEU A 129 -12.16 3.50 0.00
N ARG A 130 -13.27 3.63 0.75
CA ARG A 130 -13.28 3.39 2.19
C ARG A 130 -12.87 1.95 2.52
N GLY A 131 -13.41 0.97 1.80
CA GLY A 131 -13.03 -0.44 1.96
C GLY A 131 -11.53 -0.66 1.80
N LEU A 132 -10.88 -0.03 0.81
CA LEU A 132 -9.43 -0.11 0.65
C LEU A 132 -8.67 0.46 1.87
N LYS A 133 -9.11 1.61 2.39
CA LYS A 133 -8.51 2.24 3.59
C LYS A 133 -8.69 1.37 4.82
N ASP A 134 -9.89 0.81 4.99
CA ASP A 134 -10.23 -0.08 6.10
C ASP A 134 -9.42 -1.40 6.01
N CYS A 135 -9.13 -1.92 4.82
CA CYS A 135 -8.23 -3.06 4.65
C CYS A 135 -6.79 -2.74 5.10
N ILE A 136 -6.26 -1.55 4.75
CA ILE A 136 -4.93 -1.12 5.19
C ILE A 136 -4.90 -1.02 6.72
N ILE A 137 -5.82 -0.25 7.30
CA ILE A 137 -5.89 0.00 8.75
C ILE A 137 -6.13 -1.31 9.51
N GLY A 138 -7.06 -2.12 9.04
CA GLY A 138 -7.39 -3.42 9.63
C GLY A 138 -6.19 -4.35 9.65
N THR A 139 -5.44 -4.44 8.54
CA THR A 139 -4.24 -5.30 8.48
C THR A 139 -3.14 -4.81 9.41
N LEU A 140 -2.90 -3.50 9.47
CA LEU A 140 -1.88 -2.92 10.36
C LEU A 140 -2.20 -3.13 11.84
N ASN A 141 -3.47 -3.02 12.24
CA ASN A 141 -3.88 -3.32 13.60
C ASN A 141 -3.80 -4.82 13.88
N TRP A 142 -4.42 -5.62 13.02
CA TRP A 142 -4.43 -7.08 13.14
C TRP A 142 -3.01 -7.67 13.22
N GLY A 143 -2.03 -7.10 12.50
CA GLY A 143 -0.64 -7.55 12.54
C GLY A 143 0.01 -7.52 13.94
N TYR A 144 -0.47 -6.67 14.85
CA TYR A 144 -0.03 -6.71 16.25
C TYR A 144 -0.96 -7.52 17.15
N GLU A 145 -2.24 -7.66 16.81
CA GLU A 145 -3.20 -8.42 17.63
C GLU A 145 -3.09 -9.92 17.40
N THR A 146 -2.63 -10.33 16.22
CA THR A 146 -2.41 -11.73 15.90
C THR A 146 -1.15 -12.27 16.56
N GLU A 147 -1.21 -13.50 17.05
CA GLU A 147 -0.05 -14.18 17.63
C GLU A 147 0.97 -14.67 16.58
N LEU A 148 0.64 -14.59 15.29
CA LEU A 148 1.48 -15.10 14.20
C LEU A 148 2.89 -14.49 14.18
N TYR A 149 3.02 -13.21 14.50
CA TYR A 149 4.28 -12.48 14.35
C TYR A 149 5.02 -12.29 15.67
N PHE A 150 4.28 -11.88 16.71
CA PHE A 150 4.85 -11.48 18.00
C PHE A 150 4.42 -12.36 19.17
N GLY A 151 3.66 -13.44 18.92
CA GLY A 151 3.03 -14.23 19.98
C GLY A 151 2.16 -13.34 20.88
N SER A 152 2.21 -13.57 22.19
CA SER A 152 1.47 -12.76 23.17
C SER A 152 2.05 -11.36 23.42
N LYS A 153 3.08 -10.93 22.67
CA LYS A 153 3.82 -9.67 22.91
C LYS A 153 3.44 -8.53 21.98
N GLY A 154 2.44 -8.71 21.14
CA GLY A 154 2.07 -7.74 20.10
C GLY A 154 1.84 -6.32 20.62
N ASP A 155 1.13 -6.17 21.75
CA ASP A 155 0.87 -4.88 22.38
C ASP A 155 2.15 -4.20 22.89
N GLU A 156 3.07 -4.96 23.49
CA GLU A 156 4.37 -4.44 23.95
C GLU A 156 5.18 -3.94 22.74
N VAL A 157 5.23 -4.71 21.66
CA VAL A 157 5.95 -4.31 20.45
C VAL A 157 5.34 -3.05 19.83
N ARG A 158 4.01 -2.96 19.79
CA ARG A 158 3.30 -1.77 19.30
C ARG A 158 3.62 -0.53 20.15
N GLN A 159 3.71 -0.69 21.48
CA GLN A 159 3.98 0.40 22.41
C GLN A 159 5.45 0.87 22.39
N PHE A 160 6.39 -0.07 22.39
CA PHE A 160 7.82 0.24 22.57
C PHE A 160 8.61 0.28 21.26
N GLY A 161 8.15 -0.38 20.21
CA GLY A 161 8.76 -0.32 18.87
C GLY A 161 10.03 -1.16 18.69
N TRP A 162 10.30 -2.13 19.56
CA TRP A 162 11.48 -3.00 19.44
C TRP A 162 11.15 -4.47 19.75
N VAL A 163 11.97 -5.38 19.22
CA VAL A 163 11.87 -6.84 19.42
C VAL A 163 13.25 -7.47 19.60
N PHE A 164 13.30 -8.61 20.29
CA PHE A 164 14.48 -9.47 20.25
C PHE A 164 14.39 -10.44 19.08
N LEU A 165 15.43 -10.47 18.26
CA LEU A 165 15.51 -11.42 17.15
C LEU A 165 15.77 -12.83 17.66
N LYS A 166 15.11 -13.82 17.05
CA LYS A 166 15.37 -15.24 17.30
C LYS A 166 16.78 -15.56 16.82
N ALA A 167 17.59 -16.16 17.68
CA ALA A 167 18.92 -16.61 17.31
C ALA A 167 18.84 -17.72 16.26
N ARG A 168 19.74 -17.70 15.28
CA ARG A 168 19.99 -18.86 14.44
C ARG A 168 21.05 -19.70 15.13
N ASP A 169 20.74 -20.95 15.45
CA ASP A 169 21.76 -21.88 15.93
C ASP A 169 22.82 -22.05 14.82
N GLY A 170 24.07 -21.63 15.08
CA GLY A 170 25.23 -22.02 14.26
C GLY A 170 25.83 -21.00 13.29
N GLY A 171 25.74 -19.70 13.55
CA GLY A 171 26.57 -18.70 12.86
C GLY A 171 27.81 -18.35 13.70
N SER A 172 28.78 -19.28 13.82
CA SER A 172 30.12 -18.91 14.27
C SER A 172 30.64 -17.80 13.36
N GLU A 173 30.79 -16.60 13.92
CA GLU A 173 31.68 -15.58 13.36
C GLU A 173 33.06 -16.23 13.18
N GLN A 174 33.40 -16.56 11.94
CA GLN A 174 34.77 -16.84 11.54
C GLN A 174 35.31 -15.60 10.84
N GLY A 175 36.34 -15.00 11.45
CA GLY A 175 37.37 -14.19 10.78
C GLY A 175 37.07 -12.72 10.61
#